data_AF-L1JN83-F1
#
_entry.id   AF-L1JN83-F1
#
_cell.length_a   1.000
_cell.length_b   1.000
_cell.length_c   1.000
_cell.angle_alpha   90.00
_cell.angle_beta   90.00
_cell.angle_gamma   90.00
#
_symmetry.space_group_name_H-M   'P 1'
#
loop_
_entity.id
_entity.type
_entity.pdbx_description
1 polymer ?
#
loop_
_entity_poly.entity_id
_entity_poly.type
_entity_poly.pdbx_seq_one_letter_code
_entity_poly.pdbx_strand_id
1 'polypeptide(L)'
;MEEINRDGAYRCFEEGKELLGDNFSNVETALAKITKAIYLWDEDPDFFEERGKVYLHLKDYKMAISNFKQALRLYTNKPAELKRLTSNLLDAEGLCRVRSKQFAEAVFLFSSALEVDPSNLYLHVHHSLALLGQGKTSQAMGGLMTYLEGDSEHPTARAGIHVLVAKLHKQMKNPTTAAHHIHEAMRLEPNDPEALLLYTQLKGRAGELYEEATDFLLRNEPRKAINSLNHAIELDDRDPRFFIRRGVIYRQLGQYNEAVMDLEHVTELNHDNKDAERQLAITYNQLAIELYAARDLQRALSVYNLALKHDPASSSVWVNRGDCYRELQEIGLALQDYLTAHNLNPKDKDIRIRLSTLFDARGLTYFDRGMHMEAETEFSNAIKYLPQVYHYYLHRASAAYLQGNLKQAFEDYKKVVELDPTNEIAWARLQSFGDVSELASKPAVARKSSLPSLKANQVEPKKLPHVRDRSPVRLSSGEREFYDDLIARRTRVRDSLRSQLGYKTDKKLDTRPVDVRFKDTRQGIPNPFK
;
A
#
# COMPACT_ATOMS: atom_id res chain seq x y z
N MET A 1 -62.24 42.12 -17.16
CA MET A 1 -62.02 41.55 -15.81
C MET A 1 -61.33 40.20 -15.91
N GLU A 2 -61.72 39.33 -16.83
CA GLU A 2 -61.05 38.03 -17.07
C GLU A 2 -59.56 38.15 -17.42
N GLU A 3 -59.16 39.07 -18.32
CA GLU A 3 -57.74 39.29 -18.64
C GLU A 3 -56.90 39.77 -17.45
N ILE A 4 -57.46 40.67 -16.62
CA ILE A 4 -56.79 41.19 -15.41
C ILE A 4 -56.59 40.07 -14.37
N ASN A 5 -57.55 39.14 -14.26
CA ASN A 5 -57.46 38.00 -13.36
C ASN A 5 -56.42 36.97 -13.84
N ARG A 6 -56.28 36.79 -15.16
CA ARG A 6 -55.29 35.88 -15.77
C ARG A 6 -53.85 36.36 -15.56
N ASP A 7 -53.56 37.64 -15.83
CA ASP A 7 -52.23 38.21 -15.62
C ASP A 7 -51.85 38.22 -14.13
N GLY A 8 -52.84 38.48 -13.26
CA GLY A 8 -52.67 38.38 -11.81
C GLY A 8 -52.37 36.96 -11.33
N ALA A 9 -53.00 35.95 -11.94
CA ALA A 9 -52.76 34.54 -11.64
C ALA A 9 -51.33 34.12 -12.03
N TYR A 10 -50.88 34.44 -13.24
CA TYR A 10 -49.51 34.12 -13.68
C TYR A 10 -48.44 34.82 -12.85
N ARG A 11 -48.67 36.07 -12.44
CA ARG A 11 -47.74 36.77 -11.53
C ARG A 11 -47.61 36.05 -10.19
N CYS A 12 -48.74 35.66 -9.59
CA CYS A 12 -48.73 34.90 -8.33
C CYS A 12 -48.06 33.54 -8.50
N PHE A 13 -48.23 32.90 -9.65
CA PHE A 13 -47.64 31.60 -9.95
C PHE A 13 -46.12 31.67 -10.10
N GLU A 14 -45.60 32.62 -10.89
CA GLU A 14 -44.15 32.79 -11.06
C GLU A 14 -43.47 33.22 -9.75
N GLU A 15 -44.07 34.14 -8.99
CA GLU A 15 -43.60 34.46 -7.63
C GLU A 15 -43.56 33.21 -6.73
N GLY A 16 -44.56 32.33 -6.85
CA GLY A 16 -44.62 31.05 -6.13
C GLY A 16 -43.48 30.11 -6.51
N LYS A 17 -43.16 29.99 -7.81
CA LYS A 17 -42.04 29.16 -8.31
C LYS A 17 -40.69 29.71 -7.90
N GLU A 18 -40.49 31.02 -7.99
CA GLU A 18 -39.27 31.69 -7.53
C GLU A 18 -39.02 31.42 -6.04
N LEU A 19 -40.07 31.41 -5.22
CA LEU A 19 -40.00 31.12 -3.79
C LEU A 19 -39.66 29.65 -3.48
N LEU A 20 -40.00 28.71 -4.36
CA LEU A 20 -39.56 27.32 -4.22
C LEU A 20 -38.05 27.24 -4.41
N GLY A 21 -37.53 27.85 -5.49
CA GLY A 21 -36.15 27.69 -5.92
C GLY A 21 -35.77 26.21 -6.11
N ASP A 22 -34.48 25.92 -6.28
CA ASP A 22 -34.02 24.54 -6.52
C ASP A 22 -34.15 23.64 -5.26
N ASN A 23 -34.24 24.23 -4.07
CA ASN A 23 -34.20 23.52 -2.78
C ASN A 23 -35.49 23.58 -1.98
N PHE A 24 -36.61 24.04 -2.55
CA PHE A 24 -37.90 24.16 -1.85
C PHE A 24 -37.76 24.93 -0.51
N SER A 25 -37.14 26.12 -0.54
CA SER A 25 -36.76 26.83 0.69
C SER A 25 -37.93 27.51 1.42
N ASN A 26 -38.89 28.09 0.68
CA ASN A 26 -40.07 28.79 1.24
C ASN A 26 -41.39 28.11 0.85
N VAL A 27 -41.53 26.82 1.19
CA VAL A 27 -42.64 25.95 0.76
C VAL A 27 -44.02 26.51 1.13
N GLU A 28 -44.21 26.99 2.35
CA GLU A 28 -45.52 27.46 2.82
C GLU A 28 -45.97 28.74 2.10
N THR A 29 -45.04 29.68 1.87
CA THR A 29 -45.34 30.91 1.14
C THR A 29 -45.57 30.64 -0.33
N ALA A 30 -44.77 29.76 -0.95
CA ALA A 30 -44.98 29.31 -2.31
C ALA A 30 -46.35 28.64 -2.49
N LEU A 31 -46.73 27.75 -1.56
CA LEU A 31 -48.03 27.09 -1.58
C LEU A 31 -49.19 28.09 -1.52
N ALA A 32 -49.08 29.13 -0.68
CA ALA A 32 -50.08 30.19 -0.58
C ALA A 32 -50.20 30.98 -1.90
N LYS A 33 -49.07 31.30 -2.53
CA LYS A 33 -49.01 32.02 -3.81
C LYS A 33 -49.60 31.22 -4.97
N ILE A 34 -49.24 29.95 -5.10
CA ILE A 34 -49.79 29.04 -6.12
C ILE A 34 -51.29 28.82 -5.88
N THR A 35 -51.72 28.68 -4.62
CA THR A 35 -53.15 28.56 -4.28
C THR A 35 -53.94 29.82 -4.67
N LYS A 36 -53.34 31.01 -4.48
CA LYS A 36 -53.92 32.27 -4.94
C LYS A 36 -54.00 32.33 -6.47
N ALA A 37 -53.00 31.83 -7.19
CA ALA A 37 -53.04 31.76 -8.65
C ALA A 37 -54.24 30.91 -9.14
N ILE A 38 -54.43 29.73 -8.55
CA ILE A 38 -55.56 28.84 -8.86
C ILE A 38 -56.90 29.49 -8.53
N TYR A 39 -56.99 30.24 -7.42
CA TYR A 39 -58.22 30.95 -7.07
C TYR A 39 -58.57 32.07 -8.08
N LEU A 40 -57.55 32.74 -8.63
CA LEU A 40 -57.74 33.80 -9.61
C LEU A 40 -58.09 33.25 -11.00
N TRP A 41 -57.56 32.08 -11.35
CA TRP A 41 -57.83 31.37 -12.61
C TRP A 41 -57.50 29.88 -12.47
N ASP A 42 -58.51 29.01 -12.60
CA ASP A 42 -58.43 27.56 -12.32
C ASP A 42 -58.45 26.67 -13.58
N GLU A 43 -58.28 27.26 -14.77
CA GLU A 43 -58.27 26.52 -16.03
C GLU A 43 -56.86 26.10 -16.46
N ASP A 44 -55.80 26.65 -15.86
CA ASP A 44 -54.42 26.30 -16.19
C ASP A 44 -53.96 25.03 -15.45
N PRO A 45 -53.67 23.93 -16.16
CA PRO A 45 -53.18 22.70 -15.53
C PRO A 45 -51.81 22.87 -14.85
N ASP A 46 -50.96 23.79 -15.30
CA ASP A 46 -49.61 23.97 -14.78
C ASP A 46 -49.64 24.39 -13.30
N PHE A 47 -50.65 25.18 -12.91
CA PHE A 47 -50.83 25.61 -11.52
C PHE A 47 -51.10 24.43 -10.58
N PHE A 48 -51.96 23.50 -11.02
CA PHE A 48 -52.28 22.30 -10.26
C PHE A 48 -51.10 21.33 -10.23
N GLU A 49 -50.37 21.17 -11.34
CA GLU A 49 -49.17 20.33 -11.36
C GLU A 49 -48.12 20.80 -10.34
N GLU A 50 -47.76 22.09 -10.38
CA GLU A 50 -46.76 22.64 -9.46
C GLU A 50 -47.24 22.57 -8.00
N ARG A 51 -48.51 22.88 -7.72
CA ARG A 51 -49.06 22.71 -6.37
C ARG A 51 -49.02 21.24 -5.92
N GLY A 52 -49.25 20.31 -6.84
CA GLY A 52 -49.13 18.87 -6.61
C GLY A 52 -47.71 18.47 -6.20
N LYS A 53 -46.69 18.98 -6.90
CA LYS A 53 -45.26 18.77 -6.55
C LYS A 53 -44.93 19.33 -5.17
N VAL A 54 -45.46 20.51 -4.83
CA VAL A 54 -45.30 21.10 -3.49
C VAL A 54 -45.91 20.21 -2.41
N TYR A 55 -47.13 19.70 -2.60
CA TYR A 55 -47.73 18.75 -1.66
C TYR A 55 -46.98 17.42 -1.57
N LEU A 56 -46.39 16.95 -2.68
CA LEU A 56 -45.54 15.77 -2.70
C LEU A 56 -44.30 15.98 -1.82
N HIS A 57 -43.64 17.15 -1.92
CA HIS A 57 -42.52 17.53 -1.06
C HIS A 57 -42.93 17.62 0.42
N LEU A 58 -44.13 18.14 0.70
CA LEU A 58 -44.73 18.16 2.04
C LEU A 58 -45.18 16.78 2.55
N LYS A 59 -45.06 15.73 1.73
CA LYS A 59 -45.51 14.36 2.02
C LYS A 59 -47.02 14.25 2.26
N ASP A 60 -47.80 15.23 1.79
CA ASP A 60 -49.25 15.16 1.73
C ASP A 60 -49.68 14.54 0.39
N TYR A 61 -49.51 13.21 0.32
CA TYR A 61 -49.79 12.45 -0.89
C TYR A 61 -51.25 12.56 -1.34
N LYS A 62 -52.20 12.72 -0.41
CA LYS A 62 -53.62 12.83 -0.76
C LYS A 62 -53.90 14.11 -1.55
N MET A 63 -53.35 15.23 -1.07
CA MET A 63 -53.47 16.51 -1.77
C MET A 63 -52.69 16.52 -3.09
N ALA A 64 -51.50 15.91 -3.12
CA ALA A 64 -50.73 15.77 -4.36
C ALA A 64 -51.52 15.00 -5.44
N ILE A 65 -52.07 13.83 -5.10
CA ILE A 65 -52.90 12.99 -5.99
C ILE A 65 -54.11 13.77 -6.53
N SER A 66 -54.81 14.52 -5.66
CA SER A 66 -55.97 15.33 -6.06
C SER A 66 -55.60 16.39 -7.09
N ASN A 67 -54.49 17.11 -6.87
CA ASN A 67 -54.00 18.13 -7.78
C ASN A 67 -53.53 17.55 -9.11
N PHE A 68 -52.77 16.44 -9.11
CA PHE A 68 -52.37 15.78 -10.36
C PHE A 68 -53.56 15.25 -11.16
N LYS A 69 -54.60 14.72 -10.49
CA LYS A 69 -55.86 14.32 -11.17
C LYS A 69 -56.58 15.50 -11.79
N GLN A 70 -56.59 16.66 -11.12
CA GLN A 70 -57.21 17.87 -11.67
C GLN A 70 -56.40 18.41 -12.87
N ALA A 71 -55.07 18.44 -12.78
CA ALA A 71 -54.20 18.81 -13.90
C ALA A 71 -54.41 17.88 -15.12
N LEU A 72 -54.54 16.56 -14.92
CA LEU A 72 -54.78 15.60 -16.01
C LEU A 72 -56.12 15.84 -16.72
N ARG A 73 -57.14 16.31 -15.99
CA ARG A 73 -58.45 16.63 -16.59
C ARG A 73 -58.40 17.87 -17.46
N LEU A 74 -57.55 18.83 -17.10
CA LEU A 74 -57.42 20.12 -17.78
C LEU A 74 -56.48 20.06 -18.98
N TYR A 75 -55.47 19.19 -18.97
CA TYR A 75 -54.62 18.97 -20.13
C TYR A 75 -55.39 18.34 -21.30
N THR A 76 -55.49 19.08 -22.40
CA THR A 76 -56.01 18.57 -23.67
C THR A 76 -54.86 18.47 -24.67
N ASN A 77 -54.62 17.24 -25.16
CA ASN A 77 -53.78 16.93 -26.33
C ASN A 77 -52.29 17.34 -26.27
N LYS A 78 -51.63 17.12 -25.14
CA LYS A 78 -50.18 17.34 -24.92
C LYS A 78 -49.49 16.06 -24.43
N PRO A 79 -48.98 15.19 -25.34
CA PRO A 79 -48.58 13.82 -24.97
C PRO A 79 -47.38 13.75 -24.04
N ALA A 80 -46.43 14.68 -24.11
CA ALA A 80 -45.25 14.68 -23.23
C ALA A 80 -45.62 15.09 -21.79
N GLU A 81 -46.45 16.11 -21.63
CA GLU A 81 -46.95 16.60 -20.36
C GLU A 81 -47.90 15.59 -19.70
N LEU A 82 -48.77 14.97 -20.48
CA LEU A 82 -49.61 13.86 -20.01
C LEU A 82 -48.74 12.70 -19.49
N LYS A 83 -47.67 12.35 -20.21
CA LYS A 83 -46.72 11.31 -19.80
C LYS A 83 -46.05 11.65 -18.47
N ARG A 84 -45.50 12.86 -18.34
CA ARG A 84 -44.88 13.37 -17.10
C ARG A 84 -45.86 13.36 -15.92
N LEU A 85 -47.05 13.91 -16.13
CA LEU A 85 -48.05 14.03 -15.08
C LEU A 85 -48.63 12.67 -14.66
N THR A 86 -48.79 11.73 -15.61
CA THR A 86 -49.16 10.35 -15.30
C THR A 86 -48.10 9.68 -14.44
N SER A 87 -46.82 9.86 -14.76
CA SER A 87 -45.70 9.38 -13.94
C SER A 87 -45.75 9.94 -12.51
N ASN A 88 -45.88 11.26 -12.35
CA ASN A 88 -45.98 11.92 -11.04
C ASN A 88 -47.18 11.46 -10.22
N LEU A 89 -48.34 11.26 -10.87
CA LEU A 89 -49.53 10.74 -10.22
C LEU A 89 -49.32 9.32 -9.71
N LEU A 90 -48.80 8.43 -10.55
CA LEU A 90 -48.54 7.04 -10.19
C LEU A 90 -47.51 6.95 -9.05
N ASP A 91 -46.49 7.81 -9.06
CA ASP A 91 -45.52 7.92 -7.97
C ASP A 91 -46.19 8.35 -6.65
N ALA A 92 -47.00 9.42 -6.67
CA ALA A 92 -47.71 9.90 -5.49
C ALA A 92 -48.70 8.87 -4.93
N GLU A 93 -49.43 8.15 -5.80
CA GLU A 93 -50.29 7.04 -5.40
C GLU A 93 -49.48 5.88 -4.81
N GLY A 94 -48.36 5.51 -5.42
CA GLY A 94 -47.43 4.49 -4.93
C GLY A 94 -46.90 4.83 -3.53
N LEU A 95 -46.42 6.06 -3.32
CA LEU A 95 -45.94 6.55 -2.01
C LEU A 95 -47.05 6.54 -0.94
N CYS A 96 -48.28 6.89 -1.32
CA CYS A 96 -49.43 6.77 -0.43
C CYS A 96 -49.70 5.32 0.00
N ARG A 97 -49.54 4.34 -0.92
CA ARG A 97 -49.66 2.91 -0.62
C ARG A 97 -48.52 2.40 0.26
N VAL A 98 -47.28 2.84 0.04
CA VAL A 98 -46.13 2.54 0.91
C VAL A 98 -46.41 3.00 2.35
N ARG A 99 -46.91 4.24 2.53
CA ARG A 99 -47.27 4.77 3.85
C ARG A 99 -48.38 3.95 4.53
N SER A 100 -49.27 3.37 3.73
CA SER A 100 -50.34 2.48 4.18
C SER A 100 -49.88 1.02 4.36
N LYS A 101 -48.58 0.73 4.19
CA LYS A 101 -47.98 -0.62 4.21
C LYS A 101 -48.55 -1.60 3.17
N GLN A 102 -49.21 -1.07 2.13
CA GLN A 102 -49.74 -1.84 1.01
C GLN A 102 -48.66 -2.02 -0.07
N PHE A 103 -47.60 -2.76 0.28
CA PHE A 103 -46.40 -2.84 -0.57
C PHE A 103 -46.64 -3.54 -1.92
N ALA A 104 -47.59 -4.47 -2.01
CA ALA A 104 -47.96 -5.13 -3.26
C ALA A 104 -48.51 -4.14 -4.31
N GLU A 105 -49.48 -3.33 -3.90
CA GLU A 105 -50.08 -2.30 -4.74
C GLU A 105 -49.06 -1.21 -5.08
N ALA A 106 -48.22 -0.81 -4.11
CA ALA A 106 -47.17 0.17 -4.35
C ALA A 106 -46.18 -0.27 -5.45
N VAL A 107 -45.71 -1.52 -5.40
CA VAL A 107 -44.81 -2.07 -6.43
C VAL A 107 -45.45 -2.06 -7.82
N PHE A 108 -46.74 -2.41 -7.92
CA PHE A 108 -47.46 -2.36 -9.19
C PHE A 108 -47.55 -0.93 -9.74
N LEU A 109 -47.87 0.04 -8.89
CA LEU A 109 -47.95 1.45 -9.27
C LEU A 109 -46.60 2.02 -9.71
N PHE A 110 -45.52 1.73 -8.98
CA PHE A 110 -44.18 2.15 -9.37
C PHE A 110 -43.67 1.45 -10.63
N SER A 111 -44.01 0.16 -10.83
CA SER A 111 -43.69 -0.54 -12.09
C SER A 111 -44.38 0.13 -13.27
N SER A 112 -45.66 0.48 -13.12
CA SER A 112 -46.42 1.22 -14.13
C SER A 112 -45.82 2.62 -14.35
N ALA A 113 -45.37 3.30 -13.30
CA ALA A 113 -44.70 4.60 -13.41
C ALA A 113 -43.38 4.50 -14.18
N LEU A 114 -42.59 3.45 -13.94
CA LEU A 114 -41.33 3.19 -14.63
C LEU A 114 -41.52 2.81 -16.11
N GLU A 115 -42.62 2.15 -16.48
CA GLU A 115 -42.98 1.93 -17.90
C GLU A 115 -43.24 3.26 -18.62
N VAL A 116 -43.83 4.22 -17.91
CA VAL A 116 -44.08 5.56 -18.41
C VAL A 116 -42.77 6.35 -18.47
N ASP A 117 -42.04 6.49 -17.37
CA ASP A 117 -40.80 7.29 -17.30
C ASP A 117 -39.62 6.48 -16.73
N PRO A 118 -38.93 5.68 -17.58
CA PRO A 118 -37.81 4.84 -17.14
C PRO A 118 -36.59 5.63 -16.67
N SER A 119 -36.45 6.88 -17.12
CA SER A 119 -35.30 7.75 -16.84
C SER A 119 -35.30 8.35 -15.44
N ASN A 120 -36.45 8.36 -14.75
CA ASN A 120 -36.56 8.98 -13.45
C ASN A 120 -35.94 8.09 -12.35
N LEU A 121 -34.75 8.48 -11.88
CA LEU A 121 -33.99 7.76 -10.87
C LEU A 121 -34.73 7.61 -9.52
N TYR A 122 -35.59 8.57 -9.15
CA TYR A 122 -36.35 8.49 -7.90
C TYR A 122 -37.42 7.39 -7.93
N LEU A 123 -38.00 7.11 -9.10
CA LEU A 123 -38.94 5.99 -9.25
C LEU A 123 -38.25 4.65 -9.00
N HIS A 124 -37.01 4.49 -9.44
CA HIS A 124 -36.21 3.29 -9.15
C HIS A 124 -35.99 3.12 -7.65
N VAL A 125 -35.72 4.22 -6.92
CA VAL A 125 -35.60 4.20 -5.46
C VAL A 125 -36.93 3.86 -4.79
N HIS A 126 -38.02 4.54 -5.13
CA HIS A 126 -39.34 4.30 -4.53
C HIS A 126 -39.84 2.87 -4.78
N HIS A 127 -39.66 2.37 -6.00
CA HIS A 127 -39.93 0.99 -6.37
C HIS A 127 -39.10 0.01 -5.51
N SER A 128 -37.80 0.28 -5.36
CA SER A 128 -36.89 -0.54 -4.55
C SER A 128 -37.30 -0.55 -3.08
N LEU A 129 -37.69 0.59 -2.51
CA LEU A 129 -38.20 0.67 -1.13
C LEU A 129 -39.49 -0.14 -0.94
N ALA A 130 -40.40 -0.11 -1.91
CA ALA A 130 -41.61 -0.93 -1.87
C ALA A 130 -41.30 -2.44 -1.96
N LEU A 131 -40.33 -2.84 -2.79
CA LEU A 131 -39.84 -4.22 -2.87
C LEU A 131 -39.19 -4.68 -1.55
N LEU A 132 -38.41 -3.82 -0.88
CA LEU A 132 -37.88 -4.10 0.45
C LEU A 132 -39.00 -4.30 1.47
N GLY A 133 -40.08 -3.51 1.39
CA GLY A 133 -41.28 -3.70 2.21
C GLY A 133 -41.95 -5.07 2.01
N GLN A 134 -41.79 -5.70 0.83
CA GLN A 134 -42.22 -7.08 0.56
C GLN A 134 -41.20 -8.15 0.97
N GLY A 135 -40.01 -7.76 1.44
CA GLY A 135 -38.89 -8.67 1.69
C GLY A 135 -38.14 -9.15 0.43
N LYS A 136 -38.36 -8.51 -0.72
CA LYS A 136 -37.71 -8.86 -2.00
C LYS A 136 -36.38 -8.13 -2.19
N THR A 137 -35.42 -8.41 -1.31
CA THR A 137 -34.12 -7.69 -1.25
C THR A 137 -33.31 -7.77 -2.54
N SER A 138 -33.27 -8.93 -3.21
CA SER A 138 -32.50 -9.10 -4.45
C SER A 138 -33.03 -8.24 -5.60
N GLN A 139 -34.36 -8.10 -5.72
CA GLN A 139 -34.99 -7.29 -6.75
C GLN A 139 -34.84 -5.80 -6.46
N ALA A 140 -34.90 -5.40 -5.19
CA ALA A 140 -34.71 -4.01 -4.78
C ALA A 140 -33.29 -3.50 -5.09
N MET A 141 -32.28 -4.37 -5.06
CA MET A 141 -30.89 -3.95 -5.27
C MET A 141 -30.67 -3.32 -6.65
N GLY A 142 -31.33 -3.84 -7.69
CA GLY A 142 -31.17 -3.32 -9.06
C GLY A 142 -31.53 -1.84 -9.17
N GLY A 143 -32.69 -1.43 -8.66
CA GLY A 143 -33.13 -0.04 -8.73
C GLY A 143 -32.30 0.91 -7.85
N LEU A 144 -31.81 0.43 -6.69
CA LEU A 144 -30.88 1.21 -5.87
C LEU A 144 -29.54 1.43 -6.59
N MET A 145 -29.00 0.40 -7.26
CA MET A 145 -27.78 0.54 -8.05
C MET A 145 -27.98 1.46 -9.26
N THR A 146 -29.12 1.39 -9.96
CA THR A 146 -29.45 2.32 -11.04
C THR A 146 -29.42 3.78 -10.57
N TYR A 147 -29.93 4.06 -9.36
CA TYR A 147 -29.82 5.40 -8.76
C TYR A 147 -28.37 5.80 -8.47
N LEU A 148 -27.56 4.86 -7.94
CA LEU A 148 -26.14 5.10 -7.64
C LEU A 148 -25.24 5.17 -8.87
N GLU A 149 -25.66 4.67 -10.03
CA GLU A 149 -24.94 4.78 -11.30
C GLU A 149 -25.34 6.05 -12.07
N GLY A 150 -26.53 6.59 -11.81
CA GLY A 150 -27.03 7.80 -12.44
C GLY A 150 -26.36 9.09 -11.96
N ASP A 151 -26.50 10.14 -12.77
CA ASP A 151 -26.10 11.51 -12.42
C ASP A 151 -27.19 12.15 -11.54
N SER A 152 -27.21 11.81 -10.25
CA SER A 152 -27.99 12.56 -9.26
C SER A 152 -27.15 13.69 -8.66
N GLU A 153 -27.68 14.92 -8.72
CA GLU A 153 -27.04 16.15 -8.22
C GLU A 153 -27.08 16.31 -6.68
N HIS A 154 -27.61 15.34 -5.94
CA HIS A 154 -27.82 15.44 -4.49
C HIS A 154 -26.91 14.47 -3.68
N PRO A 155 -25.70 14.90 -3.26
CA PRO A 155 -24.76 14.08 -2.50
C PRO A 155 -25.34 13.44 -1.24
N THR A 156 -26.16 14.17 -0.48
CA THR A 156 -26.82 13.70 0.76
C THR A 156 -27.80 12.55 0.47
N ALA A 157 -28.63 12.66 -0.57
CA ALA A 157 -29.55 11.59 -0.94
C ALA A 157 -28.78 10.34 -1.38
N ARG A 158 -27.70 10.52 -2.14
CA ARG A 158 -26.80 9.44 -2.58
C ARG A 158 -26.09 8.76 -1.41
N ALA A 159 -25.63 9.53 -0.42
CA ALA A 159 -25.06 9.00 0.82
C ALA A 159 -26.06 8.09 1.56
N GLY A 160 -27.32 8.55 1.71
CA GLY A 160 -28.38 7.75 2.32
C GLY A 160 -28.68 6.43 1.58
N ILE A 161 -28.63 6.44 0.24
CA ILE A 161 -28.78 5.20 -0.55
C ILE A 161 -27.58 4.27 -0.36
N HIS A 162 -26.35 4.78 -0.33
CA HIS A 162 -25.17 3.98 0.00
C HIS A 162 -25.29 3.32 1.38
N VAL A 163 -25.76 4.05 2.40
CA VAL A 163 -26.02 3.49 3.74
C VAL A 163 -27.05 2.36 3.69
N LEU A 164 -28.14 2.54 2.95
CA LEU A 164 -29.17 1.51 2.77
C LEU A 164 -28.57 0.25 2.10
N VAL A 165 -27.86 0.44 0.99
CA VAL A 165 -27.21 -0.67 0.25
C VAL A 165 -26.19 -1.40 1.13
N ALA A 166 -25.40 -0.67 1.92
CA ALA A 166 -24.46 -1.25 2.88
C ALA A 166 -25.17 -2.17 3.90
N LYS A 167 -26.30 -1.73 4.47
CA LYS A 167 -27.09 -2.56 5.40
C LYS A 167 -27.64 -3.82 4.75
N LEU A 168 -28.12 -3.73 3.51
CA LEU A 168 -28.61 -4.89 2.77
C LEU A 168 -27.48 -5.90 2.51
N HIS A 169 -26.31 -5.44 2.09
CA HIS A 169 -25.14 -6.31 1.92
C HIS A 169 -24.68 -6.96 3.21
N LYS A 170 -24.76 -6.23 4.34
CA LYS A 170 -24.51 -6.81 5.66
C LYS A 170 -25.50 -7.93 6.01
N GLN A 171 -26.79 -7.76 5.70
CA GLN A 171 -27.80 -8.82 5.87
C GLN A 171 -27.52 -10.03 4.98
N MET A 172 -27.05 -9.80 3.75
CA MET A 172 -26.65 -10.85 2.81
C MET A 172 -25.29 -11.50 3.14
N LYS A 173 -24.64 -11.11 4.24
CA LYS A 173 -23.31 -11.58 4.65
C LYS A 173 -22.22 -11.30 3.61
N ASN A 174 -22.30 -10.16 2.94
CA ASN A 174 -21.28 -9.67 2.02
C ASN A 174 -20.59 -8.42 2.61
N PRO A 175 -19.63 -8.60 3.53
CA PRO A 175 -19.09 -7.49 4.32
C PRO A 175 -18.14 -6.58 3.53
N THR A 176 -17.51 -7.08 2.46
CA THR A 176 -16.59 -6.32 1.60
C THR A 176 -17.34 -5.28 0.77
N THR A 177 -18.43 -5.68 0.12
CA THR A 177 -19.31 -4.73 -0.61
C THR A 177 -20.01 -3.78 0.34
N ALA A 178 -20.37 -4.24 1.55
CA ALA A 178 -20.91 -3.36 2.58
C ALA A 178 -19.89 -2.29 3.00
N ALA A 179 -18.63 -2.68 3.20
CA ALA A 179 -17.53 -1.77 3.53
C ALA A 179 -17.37 -0.68 2.46
N HIS A 180 -17.31 -1.08 1.18
CA HIS A 180 -17.21 -0.13 0.07
C HIS A 180 -18.31 0.95 0.13
N HIS A 181 -19.57 0.54 0.28
CA HIS A 181 -20.66 1.52 0.36
C HIS A 181 -20.66 2.36 1.64
N ILE A 182 -20.16 1.84 2.77
CA ILE A 182 -19.96 2.65 3.98
C ILE A 182 -18.92 3.75 3.72
N HIS A 183 -17.80 3.41 3.08
CA HIS A 183 -16.76 4.38 2.73
C HIS A 183 -17.27 5.44 1.74
N GLU A 184 -18.03 5.04 0.72
CA GLU A 184 -18.66 5.98 -0.23
C GLU A 184 -19.66 6.91 0.46
N ALA A 185 -20.49 6.38 1.37
CA ALA A 185 -21.40 7.19 2.17
C ALA A 185 -20.64 8.24 3.01
N MET A 186 -19.58 7.82 3.70
CA MET A 186 -18.73 8.74 4.48
C MET A 186 -17.98 9.76 3.63
N ARG A 187 -17.64 9.41 2.37
CA ARG A 187 -17.02 10.36 1.45
C ARG A 187 -17.97 11.49 1.07
N LEU A 188 -19.24 11.14 0.81
CA LEU A 188 -20.28 12.09 0.42
C LEU A 188 -20.78 12.91 1.61
N GLU A 189 -20.98 12.27 2.77
CA GLU A 189 -21.47 12.91 3.98
C GLU A 189 -20.70 12.41 5.22
N PRO A 190 -19.58 13.06 5.56
CA PRO A 190 -18.69 12.60 6.64
C PRO A 190 -19.33 12.56 8.04
N ASN A 191 -20.38 13.35 8.25
CA ASN A 191 -21.04 13.51 9.54
C ASN A 191 -22.37 12.73 9.64
N ASP A 192 -22.71 11.89 8.66
CA ASP A 192 -23.92 11.07 8.74
C ASP A 192 -23.82 10.10 9.95
N PRO A 193 -24.72 10.22 10.96
CA PRO A 193 -24.63 9.42 12.18
C PRO A 193 -24.71 7.91 11.91
N GLU A 194 -25.44 7.52 10.88
CA GLU A 194 -25.66 6.12 10.56
C GLU A 194 -24.46 5.49 9.84
N ALA A 195 -23.87 6.19 8.87
CA ALA A 195 -22.62 5.81 8.24
C ALA A 195 -21.48 5.70 9.28
N LEU A 196 -21.38 6.65 10.21
CA LEU A 196 -20.39 6.62 11.29
C LEU A 196 -20.56 5.42 12.22
N LEU A 197 -21.80 5.06 12.56
CA LEU A 197 -22.09 3.88 13.36
C LEU A 197 -21.68 2.59 12.63
N LEU A 198 -22.05 2.46 11.35
CA LEU A 198 -21.69 1.30 10.53
C LEU A 198 -20.18 1.18 10.35
N TYR A 199 -19.49 2.30 10.13
CA TYR A 199 -18.04 2.36 10.04
C TYR A 199 -17.35 1.95 11.35
N THR A 200 -17.88 2.39 12.50
CA THR A 200 -17.36 1.98 13.82
C THR A 200 -17.48 0.47 14.03
N GLN A 201 -18.60 -0.13 13.64
CA GLN A 201 -18.77 -1.59 13.71
C GLN A 201 -17.80 -2.33 12.77
N LEU A 202 -17.59 -1.79 11.58
CA LEU A 202 -16.67 -2.31 10.60
C LEU A 202 -15.22 -2.26 11.12
N LYS A 203 -14.82 -1.18 11.78
CA LYS A 203 -13.51 -1.06 12.46
C LYS A 203 -13.33 -2.08 13.56
N GLY A 204 -14.36 -2.29 14.38
CA GLY A 204 -14.35 -3.33 15.41
C GLY A 204 -14.09 -4.71 14.79
N ARG A 205 -14.79 -5.04 13.71
CA ARG A 205 -14.61 -6.31 13.00
C ARG A 205 -13.23 -6.46 12.36
N ALA A 206 -12.69 -5.38 11.77
CA ALA A 206 -11.33 -5.37 11.24
C ALA A 206 -10.29 -5.61 12.35
N GLY A 207 -10.51 -5.03 13.54
CA GLY A 207 -9.70 -5.28 14.73
C GLY A 207 -9.74 -6.74 15.19
N GLU A 208 -10.91 -7.38 15.20
CA GLU A 208 -11.03 -8.82 15.52
C GLU A 208 -10.22 -9.70 14.54
N LEU A 209 -10.27 -9.39 13.24
CA LEU A 209 -9.51 -10.11 12.21
C LEU A 209 -7.99 -9.91 12.37
N TYR A 210 -7.57 -8.75 12.87
CA TYR A 210 -6.17 -8.51 13.21
C TYR A 210 -5.69 -9.33 14.41
N GLU A 211 -6.54 -9.47 15.45
CA GLU A 211 -6.25 -10.35 16.58
C GLU A 211 -6.23 -11.83 16.16
N GLU A 212 -7.16 -12.25 15.29
CA GLU A 212 -7.16 -13.58 14.69
C GLU A 212 -5.86 -13.84 13.90
N ALA A 213 -5.41 -12.87 13.10
CA ALA A 213 -4.13 -12.96 12.41
C ALA A 213 -2.96 -13.15 13.39
N THR A 214 -3.00 -12.48 14.53
CA THR A 214 -1.99 -12.60 15.58
C THR A 214 -1.98 -13.99 16.21
N ASP A 215 -3.14 -14.57 16.50
CA ASP A 215 -3.27 -15.95 17.01
C ASP A 215 -2.75 -16.98 15.99
N PHE A 216 -3.04 -16.81 14.69
CA PHE A 216 -2.48 -17.66 13.65
C PHE A 216 -0.94 -17.59 13.59
N LEU A 217 -0.34 -16.42 13.83
CA LEU A 217 1.13 -16.32 13.90
C LEU A 217 1.72 -17.03 15.11
N LEU A 218 1.05 -16.98 16.27
CA LEU A 218 1.47 -17.72 17.46
C LEU A 218 1.44 -19.24 17.22
N ARG A 219 0.53 -19.71 16.36
CA ARG A 219 0.44 -21.10 15.91
C ARG A 219 1.35 -21.45 14.73
N ASN A 220 2.18 -20.50 14.28
CA ASN A 220 3.05 -20.64 13.12
C ASN A 220 2.29 -20.96 11.81
N GLU A 221 1.11 -20.36 11.63
CA GLU A 221 0.25 -20.50 10.44
C GLU A 221 0.19 -19.17 9.63
N PRO A 222 1.32 -18.72 9.03
CA PRO A 222 1.43 -17.38 8.43
C PRO A 222 0.47 -17.15 7.25
N ARG A 223 0.09 -18.21 6.51
CA ARG A 223 -0.86 -18.09 5.39
C ARG A 223 -2.28 -17.73 5.86
N LYS A 224 -2.74 -18.30 6.97
CA LYS A 224 -4.05 -17.96 7.53
C LYS A 224 -4.05 -16.57 8.15
N ALA A 225 -2.92 -16.18 8.75
CA ALA A 225 -2.71 -14.81 9.23
C ALA A 225 -2.82 -13.79 8.08
N ILE A 226 -2.15 -14.04 6.94
CA ILE A 226 -2.26 -13.19 5.74
C ILE A 226 -3.72 -13.10 5.27
N ASN A 227 -4.45 -14.22 5.21
CA ASN A 227 -5.86 -14.19 4.78
C ASN A 227 -6.74 -13.34 5.72
N SER A 228 -6.52 -13.45 7.02
CA SER A 228 -7.24 -12.64 8.02
C SER A 228 -6.93 -11.15 7.87
N LEU A 229 -5.66 -10.81 7.61
CA LEU A 229 -5.22 -9.43 7.35
C LEU A 229 -5.77 -8.88 6.02
N ASN A 230 -5.90 -9.72 4.99
CA ASN A 230 -6.53 -9.32 3.73
C ASN A 230 -7.99 -8.89 3.99
N HIS A 231 -8.75 -9.69 4.73
CA HIS A 231 -10.11 -9.32 5.09
C HIS A 231 -10.16 -8.11 6.01
N ALA A 232 -9.21 -7.94 6.94
CA ALA A 232 -9.15 -6.72 7.76
C ALA A 232 -8.96 -5.46 6.91
N ILE A 233 -8.10 -5.52 5.89
CA ILE A 233 -7.83 -4.43 4.95
C ILE A 233 -9.02 -4.16 4.03
N GLU A 234 -9.73 -5.19 3.56
CA GLU A 234 -10.97 -5.03 2.79
C GLU A 234 -12.06 -4.29 3.58
N LEU A 235 -12.04 -4.39 4.91
CA LEU A 235 -12.95 -3.67 5.79
C LEU A 235 -12.45 -2.25 6.08
N ASP A 236 -11.22 -2.11 6.60
CA ASP A 236 -10.61 -0.83 6.92
C ASP A 236 -9.20 -0.73 6.33
N ASP A 237 -9.09 -0.06 5.19
CA ASP A 237 -7.86 0.14 4.43
C ASP A 237 -7.00 1.30 4.97
N ARG A 238 -7.45 1.97 6.04
CA ARG A 238 -6.74 3.13 6.63
C ARG A 238 -5.94 2.77 7.86
N ASP A 239 -6.10 1.58 8.42
CA ASP A 239 -5.34 1.17 9.60
C ASP A 239 -3.94 0.65 9.21
N PRO A 240 -2.86 1.39 9.55
CA PRO A 240 -1.51 1.02 9.16
C PRO A 240 -1.06 -0.31 9.79
N ARG A 241 -1.66 -0.72 10.91
CA ARG A 241 -1.26 -1.94 11.62
C ARG A 241 -1.42 -3.18 10.75
N PHE A 242 -2.45 -3.21 9.89
CA PHE A 242 -2.75 -4.38 9.07
C PHE A 242 -1.68 -4.59 8.00
N PHE A 243 -1.32 -3.52 7.30
CA PHE A 243 -0.28 -3.52 6.27
C PHE A 243 1.10 -3.78 6.87
N ILE A 244 1.46 -3.13 7.99
CA ILE A 244 2.75 -3.38 8.66
C ILE A 244 2.86 -4.85 9.05
N ARG A 245 1.81 -5.41 9.67
CA ARG A 245 1.81 -6.81 10.09
C ARG A 245 1.93 -7.75 8.90
N ARG A 246 1.15 -7.52 7.84
CA ARG A 246 1.17 -8.35 6.63
C ARG A 246 2.52 -8.27 5.92
N GLY A 247 3.09 -7.07 5.82
CA GLY A 247 4.43 -6.85 5.26
C GLY A 247 5.53 -7.55 6.04
N VAL A 248 5.47 -7.55 7.38
CA VAL A 248 6.40 -8.32 8.22
C VAL A 248 6.30 -9.82 7.94
N ILE A 249 5.09 -10.36 7.81
CA ILE A 249 4.88 -11.79 7.48
C ILE A 249 5.43 -12.10 6.09
N TYR A 250 5.13 -11.27 5.09
CA TYR A 250 5.67 -11.45 3.74
C TYR A 250 7.19 -11.46 3.73
N ARG A 251 7.84 -10.55 4.47
CA ARG A 251 9.30 -10.57 4.64
C ARG A 251 9.80 -11.86 5.27
N GLN A 252 9.14 -12.37 6.32
CA GLN A 252 9.50 -13.64 6.95
C GLN A 252 9.36 -14.84 5.99
N LEU A 253 8.45 -14.75 5.02
CA LEU A 253 8.26 -15.75 3.97
C LEU A 253 9.19 -15.56 2.76
N GLY A 254 10.08 -14.55 2.77
CA GLY A 254 10.95 -14.21 1.64
C GLY A 254 10.24 -13.50 0.47
N GLN A 255 8.99 -13.07 0.67
CA GLN A 255 8.18 -12.32 -0.30
C GLN A 255 8.44 -10.82 -0.16
N TYR A 256 9.66 -10.41 -0.51
CA TYR A 256 10.14 -9.04 -0.24
C TYR A 256 9.38 -7.96 -1.02
N ASN A 257 8.97 -8.24 -2.25
CA ASN A 257 8.24 -7.26 -3.07
C ASN A 257 6.87 -6.96 -2.46
N GLU A 258 6.14 -8.00 -2.07
CA GLU A 258 4.84 -7.88 -1.40
C GLU A 258 5.00 -7.16 -0.04
N ALA A 259 6.08 -7.45 0.69
CA ALA A 259 6.38 -6.78 1.95
C ALA A 259 6.64 -5.28 1.78
N VAL A 260 7.47 -4.91 0.79
CA VAL A 260 7.77 -3.50 0.48
C VAL A 260 6.50 -2.76 0.07
N MET A 261 5.67 -3.37 -0.80
CA MET A 261 4.41 -2.74 -1.23
C MET A 261 3.50 -2.38 -0.06
N ASP A 262 3.30 -3.29 0.90
CA ASP A 262 2.45 -3.03 2.06
C ASP A 262 3.03 -1.91 2.94
N LEU A 263 4.34 -1.91 3.15
CA LEU A 263 4.99 -0.94 4.02
C LEU A 263 5.10 0.45 3.37
N GLU A 264 5.36 0.52 2.06
CA GLU A 264 5.35 1.77 1.29
C GLU A 264 3.95 2.39 1.29
N HIS A 265 2.90 1.56 1.15
CA HIS A 265 1.53 2.05 1.23
C HIS A 265 1.23 2.76 2.55
N VAL A 266 1.78 2.25 3.68
CA VAL A 266 1.64 2.92 4.98
C VAL A 266 2.37 4.25 5.01
N THR A 267 3.58 4.32 4.44
CA THR A 267 4.31 5.59 4.34
C THR A 267 3.62 6.58 3.39
N GLU A 268 2.89 6.12 2.37
CA GLU A 268 2.08 6.98 1.49
C GLU A 268 0.86 7.55 2.24
N LEU A 269 0.18 6.72 3.04
CA LEU A 269 -0.96 7.15 3.86
C LEU A 269 -0.55 8.08 5.00
N ASN A 270 0.60 7.82 5.61
CA ASN A 270 1.15 8.62 6.70
C ASN A 270 2.68 8.65 6.60
N HIS A 271 3.20 9.77 6.09
CA HIS A 271 4.63 9.98 5.86
C HIS A 271 5.49 9.86 7.13
N ASP A 272 4.93 10.07 8.32
CA ASP A 272 5.67 10.05 9.59
C ASP A 272 5.56 8.72 10.36
N ASN A 273 5.12 7.64 9.70
CA ASN A 273 5.00 6.33 10.36
C ASN A 273 6.37 5.65 10.53
N LYS A 274 7.04 5.95 11.66
CA LYS A 274 8.37 5.42 12.01
C LYS A 274 8.45 3.89 12.05
N ASP A 275 7.36 3.21 12.42
CA ASP A 275 7.35 1.75 12.46
C ASP A 275 7.40 1.17 11.05
N ALA A 276 6.66 1.75 10.10
CA ALA A 276 6.71 1.37 8.69
C ALA A 276 8.09 1.66 8.07
N GLU A 277 8.67 2.85 8.32
CA GLU A 277 10.02 3.20 7.83
C GLU A 277 11.07 2.21 8.35
N ARG A 278 11.02 1.88 9.65
CA ARG A 278 11.93 0.89 10.24
C ARG A 278 11.74 -0.48 9.61
N GLN A 279 10.51 -0.94 9.40
CA GLN A 279 10.27 -2.21 8.73
C GLN A 279 10.70 -2.18 7.25
N LEU A 280 10.58 -1.06 6.54
CA LEU A 280 11.11 -0.90 5.18
C LEU A 280 12.63 -1.06 5.17
N ALA A 281 13.34 -0.38 6.06
CA ALA A 281 14.79 -0.50 6.16
C ALA A 281 15.23 -1.96 6.39
N ILE A 282 14.55 -2.66 7.31
CA ILE A 282 14.82 -4.09 7.59
C ILE A 282 14.51 -4.96 6.36
N THR A 283 13.40 -4.68 5.66
CA THR A 283 12.98 -5.44 4.47
C THR A 283 13.96 -5.27 3.32
N TYR A 284 14.35 -4.02 3.03
CA TYR A 284 15.36 -3.72 2.02
C TYR A 284 16.71 -4.34 2.36
N ASN A 285 17.16 -4.25 3.62
CA ASN A 285 18.40 -4.90 4.03
C ASN A 285 18.36 -6.42 3.80
N GLN A 286 17.25 -7.09 4.13
CA GLN A 286 17.12 -8.53 3.92
C GLN A 286 17.10 -8.89 2.43
N LEU A 287 16.38 -8.13 1.60
CA LEU A 287 16.39 -8.30 0.14
C LEU A 287 17.80 -8.11 -0.44
N ALA A 288 18.53 -7.10 0.03
CA ALA A 288 19.89 -6.83 -0.41
C ALA A 288 20.85 -7.97 -0.02
N ILE A 289 20.69 -8.58 1.16
CA ILE A 289 21.45 -9.76 1.58
C ILE A 289 21.20 -10.94 0.63
N GLU A 290 19.95 -11.18 0.23
CA GLU A 290 19.63 -12.25 -0.73
C GLU A 290 20.25 -11.98 -2.11
N LEU A 291 20.22 -10.73 -2.58
CA LEU A 291 20.87 -10.33 -3.83
C LEU A 291 22.39 -10.49 -3.76
N TYR A 292 23.00 -10.13 -2.63
CA TYR A 292 24.43 -10.34 -2.38
C TYR A 292 24.78 -11.84 -2.40
N ALA A 293 23.97 -12.69 -1.76
CA ALA A 293 24.14 -14.14 -1.79
C ALA A 293 23.99 -14.72 -3.20
N ALA A 294 23.10 -14.15 -4.01
CA ALA A 294 22.93 -14.47 -5.44
C ALA A 294 24.03 -13.89 -6.35
N ARG A 295 25.04 -13.20 -5.79
CA ARG A 295 26.14 -12.52 -6.51
C ARG A 295 25.70 -11.37 -7.41
N ASP A 296 24.49 -10.84 -7.22
CA ASP A 296 24.02 -9.62 -7.88
C ASP A 296 24.41 -8.37 -7.07
N LEU A 297 25.72 -8.13 -7.00
CA LEU A 297 26.33 -7.11 -6.13
C LEU A 297 25.86 -5.69 -6.46
N GLN A 298 25.69 -5.38 -7.75
CA GLN A 298 25.24 -4.04 -8.19
C GLN A 298 23.80 -3.76 -7.73
N ARG A 299 22.88 -4.73 -7.87
CA ARG A 299 21.54 -4.56 -7.33
C ARG A 299 21.52 -4.54 -5.81
N ALA A 300 22.32 -5.38 -5.15
CA ALA A 300 22.43 -5.35 -3.70
C ALA A 300 22.84 -3.95 -3.19
N LEU A 301 23.83 -3.29 -3.82
CA LEU A 301 24.21 -1.92 -3.49
C LEU A 301 23.03 -0.93 -3.63
N SER A 302 22.29 -1.00 -4.73
CA SER A 302 21.13 -0.12 -4.94
C SER A 302 20.05 -0.31 -3.86
N VAL A 303 19.80 -1.56 -3.44
CA VAL A 303 18.83 -1.87 -2.38
C VAL A 303 19.36 -1.46 -1.00
N TYR A 304 20.65 -1.61 -0.71
CA TYR A 304 21.23 -1.10 0.54
C TYR A 304 21.11 0.42 0.65
N ASN A 305 21.19 1.17 -0.46
CA ASN A 305 20.94 2.61 -0.46
C ASN A 305 19.48 2.93 -0.08
N LEU A 306 18.52 2.14 -0.55
CA LEU A 306 17.11 2.27 -0.14
C LEU A 306 16.96 1.98 1.36
N ALA A 307 17.59 0.91 1.87
CA ALA A 307 17.56 0.60 3.30
C ALA A 307 18.10 1.77 4.16
N LEU A 308 19.23 2.36 3.76
CA LEU A 308 19.86 3.49 4.47
C LEU A 308 19.10 4.81 4.33
N LYS A 309 18.30 4.97 3.26
CA LYS A 309 17.39 6.12 3.13
C LYS A 309 16.33 6.10 4.24
N HIS A 310 15.84 4.93 4.62
CA HIS A 310 14.83 4.77 5.67
C HIS A 310 15.42 4.66 7.08
N ASP A 311 16.60 4.05 7.24
CA ASP A 311 17.30 3.99 8.53
C ASP A 311 18.81 4.23 8.35
N PRO A 312 19.25 5.50 8.33
CA PRO A 312 20.67 5.84 8.20
C PRO A 312 21.48 5.49 9.46
N ALA A 313 20.82 5.23 10.59
CA ALA A 313 21.48 4.88 11.86
C ALA A 313 21.77 3.38 11.99
N SER A 314 21.37 2.56 11.02
CA SER A 314 21.59 1.11 11.05
C SER A 314 23.04 0.73 10.72
N SER A 315 23.87 0.59 11.76
CA SER A 315 25.26 0.14 11.64
C SER A 315 25.39 -1.17 10.82
N SER A 316 24.46 -2.11 11.00
CA SER A 316 24.46 -3.39 10.26
C SER A 316 24.32 -3.23 8.74
N VAL A 317 23.52 -2.26 8.28
CA VAL A 317 23.31 -2.02 6.85
C VAL A 317 24.56 -1.41 6.21
N TRP A 318 25.22 -0.49 6.91
CA TRP A 318 26.52 0.05 6.50
C TRP A 318 27.58 -1.05 6.38
N VAL A 319 27.64 -1.98 7.34
CA VAL A 319 28.54 -3.15 7.24
C VAL A 319 28.22 -3.99 6.00
N ASN A 320 26.95 -4.31 5.78
CA ASN A 320 26.54 -5.14 4.65
C ASN A 320 26.83 -4.49 3.29
N ARG A 321 26.63 -3.16 3.17
CA ARG A 321 26.99 -2.42 1.95
C ARG A 321 28.50 -2.33 1.76
N GLY A 322 29.25 -2.13 2.84
CA GLY A 322 30.72 -2.18 2.84
C GLY A 322 31.25 -3.55 2.40
N ASP A 323 30.63 -4.65 2.82
CA ASP A 323 30.94 -6.01 2.37
C ASP A 323 30.73 -6.16 0.85
N CYS A 324 29.67 -5.57 0.33
CA CYS A 324 29.39 -5.54 -1.10
C CYS A 324 30.47 -4.78 -1.88
N TYR A 325 30.86 -3.59 -1.43
CA TYR A 325 31.98 -2.83 -2.04
C TYR A 325 33.30 -3.59 -1.96
N ARG A 326 33.57 -4.27 -0.84
CA ARG A 326 34.78 -5.09 -0.67
C ARG A 326 34.84 -6.23 -1.69
N GLU A 327 33.75 -6.95 -1.93
CA GLU A 327 33.70 -8.00 -2.96
C GLU A 327 33.89 -7.45 -4.38
N LEU A 328 33.46 -6.21 -4.62
CA LEU A 328 33.71 -5.48 -5.88
C LEU A 328 35.13 -4.89 -5.97
N GLN A 329 35.98 -5.10 -4.96
CA GLN A 329 37.32 -4.51 -4.83
C GLN A 329 37.34 -2.99 -4.74
N GLU A 330 36.22 -2.36 -4.41
CA GLU A 330 36.08 -0.92 -4.18
C GLU A 330 36.49 -0.57 -2.73
N ILE A 331 37.77 -0.77 -2.41
CA ILE A 331 38.30 -0.70 -1.04
C ILE A 331 38.04 0.67 -0.37
N GLY A 332 38.12 1.77 -1.13
CA GLY A 332 37.89 3.11 -0.60
C GLY A 332 36.45 3.31 -0.09
N LEU A 333 35.47 2.87 -0.88
CA LEU A 333 34.05 2.95 -0.52
C LEU A 333 33.71 2.01 0.63
N ALA A 334 34.28 0.79 0.63
CA ALA A 334 34.11 -0.15 1.74
C ALA A 334 34.66 0.41 3.07
N LEU A 335 35.82 1.05 3.05
CA LEU A 335 36.38 1.72 4.23
C LEU A 335 35.47 2.83 4.76
N GLN A 336 34.92 3.67 3.87
CA GLN A 336 34.00 4.74 4.26
C GLN A 336 32.75 4.18 4.98
N ASP A 337 32.18 3.10 4.44
CA ASP A 337 31.00 2.45 5.01
C ASP A 337 31.32 1.80 6.37
N TYR A 338 32.45 1.09 6.48
CA TYR A 338 32.86 0.50 7.77
C TYR A 338 33.21 1.56 8.82
N LEU A 339 33.80 2.70 8.44
CA LEU A 339 34.06 3.80 9.37
C LEU A 339 32.74 4.41 9.87
N THR A 340 31.77 4.58 8.98
CA THR A 340 30.42 5.03 9.34
C THR A 340 29.76 4.04 10.31
N ALA A 341 29.83 2.74 9.99
CA ALA A 341 29.32 1.68 10.85
C ALA A 341 30.01 1.65 12.23
N HIS A 342 31.33 1.89 12.28
CA HIS A 342 32.11 1.97 13.51
C HIS A 342 31.72 3.17 14.36
N ASN A 343 31.48 4.33 13.75
CA ASN A 343 31.00 5.52 14.48
C ASN A 343 29.63 5.27 15.11
N LEU A 344 28.75 4.53 14.43
CA LEU A 344 27.43 4.15 14.94
C LEU A 344 27.52 3.07 16.04
N ASN A 345 28.45 2.12 15.92
CA ASN A 345 28.67 1.06 16.91
C ASN A 345 30.17 0.80 17.20
N PRO A 346 30.83 1.63 18.04
CA PRO A 346 32.27 1.56 18.24
C PRO A 346 32.75 0.28 18.94
N LYS A 347 31.86 -0.39 19.67
CA LYS A 347 32.19 -1.57 20.48
C LYS A 347 32.25 -2.86 19.64
N ASP A 348 31.65 -2.86 18.45
CA ASP A 348 31.63 -4.00 17.56
C ASP A 348 33.03 -4.43 17.13
N LYS A 349 33.39 -5.68 17.45
CA LYS A 349 34.70 -6.26 17.12
C LYS A 349 34.81 -6.58 15.64
N ASP A 350 33.73 -7.00 15.00
CA ASP A 350 33.75 -7.45 13.60
C ASP A 350 34.00 -6.27 12.66
N ILE A 351 33.43 -5.10 12.97
CA ILE A 351 33.70 -3.87 12.23
C ILE A 351 35.18 -3.47 12.35
N ARG A 352 35.77 -3.56 13.54
CA ARG A 352 37.20 -3.25 13.74
C ARG A 352 38.11 -4.23 13.00
N ILE A 353 37.75 -5.51 12.96
CA ILE A 353 38.47 -6.52 12.17
C ILE A 353 38.43 -6.11 10.70
N ARG A 354 37.25 -5.85 10.13
CA ARG A 354 37.08 -5.43 8.73
C ARG A 354 37.88 -4.18 8.39
N LEU A 355 37.81 -3.14 9.23
CA LEU A 355 38.61 -1.93 9.09
C LEU A 355 40.10 -2.26 9.06
N SER A 356 40.60 -2.99 10.06
CA SER A 356 42.03 -3.33 10.14
C SER A 356 42.52 -4.08 8.90
N THR A 357 41.73 -5.05 8.41
CA THR A 357 42.09 -5.83 7.23
C THR A 357 42.09 -5.00 5.94
N LEU A 358 41.17 -4.03 5.80
CA LEU A 358 41.14 -3.17 4.61
C LEU A 358 42.24 -2.11 4.63
N PHE A 359 42.53 -1.54 5.80
CA PHE A 359 43.67 -0.63 5.97
C PHE A 359 44.97 -1.36 5.60
N ASP A 360 45.18 -2.59 6.06
CA ASP A 360 46.35 -3.39 5.70
C ASP A 360 46.41 -3.71 4.19
N ALA A 361 45.31 -4.15 3.58
CA ALA A 361 45.25 -4.43 2.15
C ALA A 361 45.54 -3.19 1.28
N ARG A 362 45.01 -2.02 1.69
CA ARG A 362 45.30 -0.75 1.01
C ARG A 362 46.75 -0.32 1.23
N GLY A 363 47.29 -0.52 2.42
CA GLY A 363 48.69 -0.30 2.75
C GLY A 363 49.64 -1.13 1.89
N LEU A 364 49.34 -2.43 1.71
CA LEU A 364 50.09 -3.30 0.80
C LEU A 364 50.05 -2.80 -0.64
N THR A 365 48.88 -2.33 -1.10
CA THR A 365 48.75 -1.74 -2.44
C THR A 365 49.63 -0.49 -2.63
N TYR A 366 49.73 0.37 -1.60
CA TYR A 366 50.65 1.51 -1.63
C TYR A 366 52.12 1.07 -1.58
N PHE A 367 52.42 0.08 -0.75
CA PHE A 367 53.76 -0.47 -0.59
C PHE A 367 54.30 -1.04 -1.92
N ASP A 368 53.49 -1.84 -2.62
CA ASP A 368 53.84 -2.43 -3.92
C ASP A 368 54.07 -1.37 -5.01
N ARG A 369 53.46 -0.19 -4.86
CA ARG A 369 53.64 0.96 -5.76
C ARG A 369 54.82 1.86 -5.36
N GLY A 370 55.57 1.52 -4.31
CA GLY A 370 56.68 2.32 -3.79
C GLY A 370 56.25 3.54 -2.96
N MET A 371 54.95 3.70 -2.68
CA MET A 371 54.40 4.77 -1.86
C MET A 371 54.51 4.40 -0.37
N HIS A 372 55.75 4.37 0.13
CA HIS A 372 56.04 3.80 1.45
C HIS A 372 55.49 4.63 2.62
N MET A 373 55.39 5.96 2.49
CA MET A 373 54.86 6.85 3.53
C MET A 373 53.34 6.65 3.71
N GLU A 374 52.62 6.56 2.59
CA GLU A 374 51.19 6.25 2.56
C GLU A 374 50.95 4.84 3.10
N ALA A 375 51.76 3.86 2.68
CA ALA A 375 51.66 2.50 3.20
C ALA A 375 51.82 2.44 4.73
N GLU A 376 52.81 3.14 5.28
CA GLU A 376 53.04 3.21 6.73
C GLU A 376 51.86 3.82 7.49
N THR A 377 51.22 4.84 6.91
CA THR A 377 50.02 5.47 7.47
C THR A 377 48.87 4.46 7.55
N GLU A 378 48.67 3.69 6.49
CA GLU A 378 47.64 2.66 6.41
C GLU A 378 47.89 1.50 7.39
N PHE A 379 49.12 0.99 7.48
CA PHE A 379 49.47 -0.03 8.47
C PHE A 379 49.29 0.47 9.90
N SER A 380 49.60 1.75 10.17
CA SER A 380 49.33 2.37 11.48
C SER A 380 47.84 2.41 11.80
N ASN A 381 47.00 2.68 10.81
CA ASN A 381 45.54 2.58 10.96
C ASN A 381 45.10 1.14 11.24
N ALA A 382 45.67 0.15 10.55
CA ALA A 382 45.37 -1.26 10.81
C ALA A 382 45.68 -1.65 12.27
N ILE A 383 46.86 -1.27 12.77
CA ILE A 383 47.30 -1.47 14.17
C ILE A 383 46.35 -0.78 15.15
N LYS A 384 45.93 0.46 14.87
CA LYS A 384 45.00 1.23 15.72
C LYS A 384 43.71 0.46 16.00
N TYR A 385 43.14 -0.21 14.99
CA TYR A 385 41.89 -0.95 15.15
C TYR A 385 42.10 -2.35 15.75
N LEU A 386 43.22 -3.00 15.45
CA LEU A 386 43.51 -4.34 15.94
C LEU A 386 45.02 -4.54 16.22
N PRO A 387 45.50 -4.13 17.42
CA PRO A 387 46.93 -4.09 17.74
C PRO A 387 47.55 -5.45 18.10
N GLN A 388 46.77 -6.52 18.14
CA GLN A 388 47.26 -7.87 18.52
C GLN A 388 47.70 -8.71 17.31
N VAL A 389 47.82 -8.07 16.15
CA VAL A 389 48.06 -8.73 14.88
C VAL A 389 49.46 -8.38 14.39
N TYR A 390 50.37 -9.35 14.48
CA TYR A 390 51.79 -9.11 14.22
C TYR A 390 52.09 -8.69 12.78
N HIS A 391 51.32 -9.16 11.79
CA HIS A 391 51.60 -8.87 10.38
C HIS A 391 51.48 -7.38 10.05
N TYR A 392 50.59 -6.64 10.73
CA TYR A 392 50.49 -5.19 10.53
C TYR A 392 51.77 -4.46 10.96
N TYR A 393 52.40 -4.89 12.06
CA TYR A 393 53.69 -4.35 12.50
C TYR A 393 54.82 -4.75 11.54
N LEU A 394 54.80 -5.99 11.02
CA LEU A 394 55.79 -6.46 10.05
C LEU A 394 55.75 -5.64 8.75
N HIS A 395 54.55 -5.36 8.24
CA HIS A 395 54.37 -4.54 7.04
C HIS A 395 54.81 -3.09 7.29
N ARG A 396 54.45 -2.51 8.43
CA ARG A 396 54.89 -1.15 8.80
C ARG A 396 56.40 -1.05 8.99
N ALA A 397 57.03 -2.02 9.64
CA ALA A 397 58.47 -2.10 9.79
C ALA A 397 59.20 -2.16 8.44
N SER A 398 58.64 -2.91 7.49
CA SER A 398 59.17 -3.03 6.13
C SER A 398 59.08 -1.71 5.38
N ALA A 399 57.94 -1.01 5.48
CA ALA A 399 57.76 0.32 4.89
C ALA A 399 58.72 1.36 5.50
N ALA A 400 58.84 1.41 6.83
CA ALA A 400 59.74 2.31 7.53
C ALA A 400 61.22 2.03 7.20
N TYR A 401 61.61 0.76 7.06
CA TYR A 401 62.96 0.38 6.66
C TYR A 401 63.32 0.91 5.26
N LEU A 402 62.41 0.76 4.29
CA LEU A 402 62.63 1.27 2.92
C LEU A 402 62.68 2.79 2.85
N GLN A 403 62.03 3.49 3.78
CA GLN A 403 62.15 4.94 3.93
C GLN A 403 63.44 5.39 4.65
N GLY A 404 64.23 4.45 5.20
CA GLY A 404 65.41 4.76 6.02
C GLY A 404 65.07 5.14 7.46
N ASN A 405 63.81 5.02 7.90
CA ASN A 405 63.42 5.23 9.29
C ASN A 405 63.72 3.96 10.13
N LEU A 406 65.01 3.73 10.32
CA LEU A 406 65.58 2.54 10.96
C LEU A 406 65.13 2.38 12.42
N LYS A 407 64.93 3.48 13.15
CA LYS A 407 64.50 3.45 14.55
C LYS A 407 63.09 2.86 14.70
N GLN A 408 62.15 3.34 13.90
CA GLN A 408 60.78 2.84 13.93
C GLN A 408 60.69 1.40 13.41
N ALA A 409 61.43 1.08 12.35
CA ALA A 409 61.51 -0.28 11.85
C ALA A 409 61.98 -1.26 12.93
N PHE A 410 63.01 -0.91 13.70
CA PHE A 410 63.51 -1.71 14.81
C PHE A 410 62.45 -1.97 15.88
N GLU A 411 61.77 -0.93 16.36
CA GLU A 411 60.70 -1.07 17.37
C GLU A 411 59.54 -1.94 16.88
N ASP A 412 59.13 -1.78 15.61
CA ASP A 412 58.06 -2.60 15.05
C ASP A 412 58.49 -4.06 14.87
N TYR A 413 59.72 -4.35 14.43
CA TYR A 413 60.22 -5.73 14.36
C TYR A 413 60.31 -6.38 15.75
N LYS A 414 60.72 -5.62 16.78
CA LYS A 414 60.67 -6.09 18.16
C LYS A 414 59.24 -6.44 18.56
N LYS A 415 58.26 -5.58 18.21
CA LYS A 415 56.85 -5.86 18.48
C LYS A 415 56.33 -7.10 17.75
N VAL A 416 56.80 -7.36 16.53
CA VAL A 416 56.48 -8.61 15.81
C VAL A 416 56.94 -9.83 16.60
N VAL A 417 58.18 -9.83 17.11
CA VAL A 417 58.71 -10.96 17.89
C VAL A 417 57.99 -11.11 19.23
N GLU A 418 57.55 -10.02 19.86
CA GLU A 418 56.70 -10.09 21.07
C GLU A 418 55.35 -10.78 20.81
N LEU A 419 54.74 -10.54 19.65
CA LEU A 419 53.42 -11.08 19.26
C LEU A 419 53.52 -12.47 18.62
N ASP A 420 54.57 -12.73 17.84
CA ASP A 420 54.92 -14.01 17.22
C ASP A 420 56.43 -14.28 17.35
N PRO A 421 56.85 -14.97 18.43
CA PRO A 421 58.26 -15.28 18.67
C PRO A 421 58.90 -16.19 17.60
N THR A 422 58.09 -16.83 16.74
CA THR A 422 58.55 -17.75 15.70
C THR A 422 58.81 -17.06 14.36
N ASN A 423 58.55 -15.76 14.25
CA ASN A 423 58.68 -15.01 13.01
C ASN A 423 60.15 -14.85 12.57
N GLU A 424 60.60 -15.68 11.64
CA GLU A 424 61.99 -15.69 11.15
C GLU A 424 62.39 -14.38 10.46
N ILE A 425 61.47 -13.75 9.73
CA ILE A 425 61.71 -12.50 9.00
C ILE A 425 62.07 -11.38 9.99
N ALA A 426 61.30 -11.24 11.07
CA ALA A 426 61.55 -10.22 12.08
C ALA A 426 62.87 -10.47 12.82
N TRP A 427 63.19 -11.72 13.17
CA TRP A 427 64.48 -12.07 13.78
C TRP A 427 65.68 -11.74 12.89
N ALA A 428 65.62 -12.08 11.60
CA ALA A 428 66.69 -11.78 10.65
C ALA A 428 66.89 -10.26 10.50
N ARG A 429 65.79 -9.49 10.46
CA ARG A 429 65.85 -8.03 10.39
C ARG A 429 66.44 -7.43 11.67
N LEU A 430 66.01 -7.86 12.85
CA LEU A 430 66.55 -7.40 14.14
C LEU A 430 68.06 -7.64 14.26
N GLN A 431 68.55 -8.82 13.86
CA GLN A 431 69.99 -9.14 13.85
C GLN A 431 70.79 -8.23 12.91
N SER A 432 70.18 -7.76 11.82
CA SER A 432 70.83 -6.81 10.91
C SER A 432 71.04 -5.42 11.52
N PHE A 433 70.34 -5.08 12.62
CA PHE A 433 70.54 -3.84 13.36
C PHE A 433 71.61 -3.93 14.45
N GLY A 434 72.07 -5.12 14.84
CA GLY A 434 73.10 -5.31 15.87
C GLY A 434 72.86 -6.53 16.77
N ASP A 435 73.51 -6.53 17.93
CA ASP A 435 73.35 -7.59 18.93
C ASP A 435 71.97 -7.50 19.61
N VAL A 436 71.16 -8.54 19.45
CA VAL A 436 69.81 -8.67 20.01
C VAL A 436 69.71 -9.80 21.04
N SER A 437 70.85 -10.18 21.64
CA SER A 437 70.96 -11.18 22.71
C SER A 437 70.08 -10.87 23.93
N GLU A 438 69.78 -9.59 24.21
CA GLU A 438 68.87 -9.18 25.29
C GLU A 438 67.38 -9.47 24.99
N LEU A 439 66.99 -9.70 23.73
CA LEU A 439 65.60 -10.06 23.36
C LEU A 439 65.31 -11.57 23.56
N ALA A 440 66.26 -12.32 24.14
CA ALA A 440 66.20 -13.77 24.20
C ALA A 440 65.17 -14.32 25.20
N SER A 441 64.12 -14.93 24.66
CA SER A 441 63.96 -16.39 24.79
C SER A 441 63.28 -16.92 23.52
N LYS A 442 63.97 -17.76 22.74
CA LYS A 442 63.33 -18.60 21.71
C LYS A 442 62.52 -19.66 22.45
N PRO A 443 61.17 -19.71 22.38
CA PRO A 443 60.44 -20.84 22.91
C PRO A 443 60.53 -21.99 21.89
N ALA A 444 60.97 -23.14 22.35
CA ALA A 444 60.82 -24.40 21.64
C ALA A 444 59.31 -24.69 21.48
N VAL A 445 58.88 -24.92 20.23
CA VAL A 445 57.61 -25.53 19.82
C VAL A 445 56.35 -24.82 20.33
N ALA A 446 55.84 -23.86 19.54
CA ALA A 446 54.57 -23.18 19.81
C ALA A 446 53.40 -23.72 18.97
N ARG A 447 52.26 -23.88 19.65
CA ARG A 447 50.95 -24.27 19.13
C ARG A 447 50.49 -23.33 18.00
N LYS A 448 49.93 -23.93 16.94
CA LYS A 448 49.21 -23.25 15.86
C LYS A 448 48.19 -22.24 16.43
N SER A 449 48.49 -20.95 16.32
CA SER A 449 47.48 -19.89 16.40
C SER A 449 46.73 -19.88 15.07
N SER A 450 45.73 -20.75 14.96
CA SER A 450 44.79 -20.71 13.84
C SER A 450 43.95 -19.43 13.94
N LEU A 451 44.16 -18.47 13.03
CA LEU A 451 43.05 -17.65 12.60
C LEU A 451 41.96 -18.59 12.05
N PRO A 452 40.67 -18.32 12.29
CA PRO A 452 39.64 -18.99 11.54
C PRO A 452 39.81 -18.57 10.08
N SER A 453 40.14 -19.54 9.23
CA SER A 453 39.83 -19.41 7.82
C SER A 453 38.34 -19.10 7.73
N LEU A 454 37.96 -17.93 7.23
CA LEU A 454 36.62 -17.69 6.72
C LEU A 454 36.45 -18.58 5.48
N LYS A 455 36.23 -19.88 5.72
CA LYS A 455 35.57 -20.72 4.75
C LYS A 455 34.17 -20.15 4.61
N ALA A 456 33.79 -19.82 3.39
CA ALA A 456 32.39 -19.64 3.04
C ALA A 456 31.63 -20.85 3.59
N ASN A 457 30.77 -20.62 4.58
CA ASN A 457 29.81 -21.62 4.99
C ASN A 457 28.95 -21.92 3.76
N GLN A 458 29.23 -23.05 3.12
CA GLN A 458 28.27 -23.72 2.27
C GLN A 458 27.14 -24.20 3.18
N VAL A 459 26.18 -23.32 3.42
CA VAL A 459 24.84 -23.75 3.81
C VAL A 459 24.21 -24.24 2.52
N GLU A 460 24.14 -25.57 2.34
CA GLU A 460 23.33 -26.14 1.28
C GLU A 460 21.88 -25.64 1.46
N PRO A 461 21.26 -25.05 0.43
CA PRO A 461 19.85 -24.72 0.49
C PRO A 461 19.07 -26.04 0.54
N LYS A 462 18.40 -26.30 1.67
CA LYS A 462 17.39 -27.36 1.77
C LYS A 462 16.34 -27.09 0.69
N LYS A 463 16.31 -27.94 -0.33
CA LYS A 463 15.25 -27.96 -1.36
C LYS A 463 13.92 -28.22 -0.66
N LEU A 464 13.02 -27.24 -0.70
CA LEU A 464 11.61 -27.41 -0.38
C LEU A 464 10.83 -27.81 -1.65
N PRO A 465 9.78 -28.64 -1.51
CA PRO A 465 9.15 -29.32 -2.64
C PRO A 465 8.39 -28.34 -3.53
N HIS A 466 8.61 -28.47 -4.85
CA HIS A 466 7.72 -27.93 -5.85
C HIS A 466 6.37 -28.65 -5.79
N VAL A 467 5.29 -27.92 -5.54
CA VAL A 467 3.95 -28.39 -5.92
C VAL A 467 3.16 -27.26 -6.56
N ARG A 468 2.77 -27.54 -7.80
CA ARG A 468 1.80 -26.82 -8.62
C ARG A 468 0.42 -27.06 -8.01
N ASP A 469 -0.29 -25.99 -7.69
CA ASP A 469 -1.74 -25.97 -7.87
C ASP A 469 -2.22 -24.51 -7.93
N ARG A 470 -2.79 -24.13 -9.07
CA ARG A 470 -3.50 -22.87 -9.26
C ARG A 470 -4.82 -23.19 -9.94
N SER A 471 -5.86 -23.38 -9.14
CA SER A 471 -7.23 -23.38 -9.61
C SER A 471 -7.71 -21.93 -9.69
N PRO A 472 -8.31 -21.47 -10.80
CA PRO A 472 -8.79 -20.10 -10.93
C PRO A 472 -10.04 -19.89 -10.05
N VAL A 473 -9.94 -18.97 -9.10
CA VAL A 473 -11.07 -18.48 -8.30
C VAL A 473 -11.85 -17.48 -9.15
N ARG A 474 -13.19 -17.64 -9.25
CA ARG A 474 -14.06 -16.66 -9.92
C ARG A 474 -14.28 -15.48 -8.97
N LEU A 475 -13.75 -14.32 -9.34
CA LEU A 475 -13.92 -13.04 -8.67
C LEU A 475 -15.18 -12.32 -9.20
N SER A 476 -15.93 -11.68 -8.30
CA SER A 476 -17.01 -10.73 -8.59
C SER A 476 -16.48 -9.44 -9.23
N SER A 477 -17.36 -8.61 -9.81
CA SER A 477 -16.97 -7.37 -10.50
C SER A 477 -16.27 -6.36 -9.58
N GLY A 478 -16.72 -6.21 -8.33
CA GLY A 478 -16.07 -5.33 -7.34
C GLY A 478 -14.73 -5.88 -6.84
N GLU A 479 -14.59 -7.21 -6.73
CA GLU A 479 -13.29 -7.83 -6.44
C GLU A 479 -12.32 -7.59 -7.62
N ARG A 480 -12.78 -7.66 -8.88
CA ARG A 480 -11.93 -7.35 -10.03
C ARG A 480 -11.39 -5.93 -10.02
N GLU A 481 -12.21 -4.91 -9.76
CA GLU A 481 -11.73 -3.52 -9.70
C GLU A 481 -10.69 -3.31 -8.60
N PHE A 482 -10.90 -3.90 -7.43
CA PHE A 482 -9.92 -3.87 -6.34
C PHE A 482 -8.62 -4.60 -6.72
N TYR A 483 -8.71 -5.79 -7.31
CA TYR A 483 -7.53 -6.54 -7.77
C TYR A 483 -6.84 -5.84 -8.94
N ASP A 484 -7.56 -5.16 -9.83
CA ASP A 484 -7.00 -4.41 -10.96
C ASP A 484 -6.29 -3.13 -10.48
N ASP A 485 -6.81 -2.42 -9.48
CA ASP A 485 -6.10 -1.32 -8.83
C ASP A 485 -4.88 -1.83 -8.05
N LEU A 486 -5.00 -2.95 -7.32
CA LEU A 486 -3.87 -3.59 -6.63
C LEU A 486 -2.80 -4.06 -7.62
N ILE A 487 -3.19 -4.59 -8.78
CA ILE A 487 -2.30 -4.96 -9.88
C ILE A 487 -1.68 -3.71 -10.50
N ALA A 488 -2.44 -2.64 -10.74
CA ALA A 488 -1.92 -1.39 -11.29
C ALA A 488 -0.92 -0.72 -10.33
N ARG A 489 -1.19 -0.74 -9.02
CA ARG A 489 -0.26 -0.32 -7.97
C ARG A 489 0.96 -1.23 -7.91
N ARG A 490 0.79 -2.56 -7.94
CA ARG A 490 1.89 -3.54 -8.05
C ARG A 490 2.75 -3.26 -9.25
N THR A 491 2.15 -2.91 -10.38
CA THR A 491 2.84 -2.60 -11.63
C THR A 491 3.63 -1.30 -11.49
N ARG A 492 3.02 -0.24 -10.94
CA ARG A 492 3.69 1.05 -10.65
C ARG A 492 4.85 0.91 -9.68
N VAL A 493 4.68 0.19 -8.57
CA VAL A 493 5.75 -0.05 -7.58
C VAL A 493 6.81 -0.96 -8.14
N ARG A 494 6.45 -2.04 -8.86
CA ARG A 494 7.40 -2.89 -9.59
C ARG A 494 8.21 -2.10 -10.60
N ASP A 495 7.58 -1.18 -11.32
CA ASP A 495 8.23 -0.38 -12.35
C ASP A 495 9.07 0.75 -11.72
N SER A 496 8.64 1.29 -10.58
CA SER A 496 9.42 2.19 -9.72
C SER A 496 10.65 1.48 -9.16
N LEU A 497 10.50 0.28 -8.58
CA LEU A 497 11.61 -0.57 -8.15
C LEU A 497 12.51 -0.92 -9.33
N ARG A 498 11.97 -1.30 -10.49
CA ARG A 498 12.78 -1.59 -11.69
C ARG A 498 13.58 -0.38 -12.14
N SER A 499 12.99 0.81 -12.10
CA SER A 499 13.64 2.08 -12.40
C SER A 499 14.75 2.38 -11.39
N GLN A 500 14.47 2.26 -10.09
CA GLN A 500 15.42 2.48 -9.01
C GLN A 500 16.56 1.44 -8.99
N LEU A 501 16.28 0.20 -9.42
CA LEU A 501 17.23 -0.92 -9.52
C LEU A 501 17.96 -0.98 -10.89
N GLY A 502 17.78 0.02 -11.77
CA GLY A 502 18.54 0.15 -13.01
C GLY A 502 18.20 -0.85 -14.13
N TYR A 503 17.00 -1.43 -14.15
CA TYR A 503 16.57 -2.30 -15.25
C TYR A 503 16.35 -1.47 -16.53
N LYS A 504 17.10 -1.77 -17.60
CA LYS A 504 16.73 -1.32 -18.95
C LYS A 504 15.42 -1.98 -19.35
N THR A 505 14.52 -1.21 -19.96
CA THR A 505 13.20 -1.64 -20.43
C THR A 505 13.32 -2.68 -21.55
N ASP A 506 13.54 -3.94 -21.21
CA ASP A 506 13.36 -5.04 -22.17
C ASP A 506 11.86 -5.24 -22.42
N LYS A 507 11.36 -4.63 -23.49
CA LYS A 507 9.98 -4.74 -24.03
C LYS A 507 9.54 -6.17 -24.39
N LYS A 508 10.29 -7.22 -24.03
CA LYS A 508 10.00 -8.62 -24.40
C LYS A 508 9.47 -9.50 -23.27
N LEU A 509 9.23 -8.95 -22.07
CA LEU A 509 8.74 -9.73 -20.92
C LEU A 509 7.40 -9.29 -20.34
N ASP A 510 6.62 -8.47 -21.03
CA ASP A 510 5.25 -8.17 -20.60
C ASP A 510 4.24 -8.27 -21.76
N THR A 511 3.08 -8.86 -21.46
CA THR A 511 1.89 -9.12 -22.32
C THR A 511 1.77 -10.48 -23.03
N ARG A 512 1.79 -11.61 -22.29
CA ARG A 512 0.91 -12.76 -22.64
C ARG A 512 0.39 -13.46 -21.37
N PRO A 513 -0.90 -13.82 -21.32
CA PRO A 513 -1.38 -14.77 -20.32
C PRO A 513 -0.65 -16.09 -20.54
N VAL A 514 -0.01 -16.61 -19.51
CA VAL A 514 0.73 -17.86 -19.57
C VAL A 514 -0.27 -19.01 -19.60
N ASP A 515 -0.72 -19.36 -20.80
CA ASP A 515 -1.43 -20.60 -21.09
C ASP A 515 -0.36 -21.69 -21.33
N VAL A 516 -0.12 -22.51 -20.31
CA VAL A 516 0.95 -23.52 -20.34
C VAL A 516 0.42 -24.80 -21.00
N ARG A 517 0.61 -24.92 -22.31
CA ARG A 517 0.75 -26.24 -22.96
C ARG A 517 2.23 -26.51 -23.20
N PHE A 518 2.82 -27.37 -22.37
CA PHE A 518 4.15 -27.92 -22.63
C PHE A 518 4.08 -28.85 -23.87
N LYS A 519 4.78 -28.48 -24.95
CA LYS A 519 5.25 -29.46 -25.94
C LYS A 519 6.66 -29.88 -25.53
N ASP A 520 6.79 -31.19 -25.33
CA ASP A 520 8.00 -31.92 -25.04
C ASP A 520 8.91 -31.89 -26.29
N THR A 521 10.10 -31.30 -26.19
CA THR A 521 11.18 -31.55 -27.15
C THR A 521 12.51 -31.60 -26.41
N ARG A 522 12.92 -32.82 -26.09
CA ARG A 522 14.32 -33.19 -25.87
C ARG A 522 15.13 -32.82 -27.11
N GLN A 523 16.11 -31.94 -26.96
CA GLN A 523 17.30 -31.91 -27.82
C GLN A 523 18.44 -31.26 -27.02
N GLY A 524 19.47 -32.05 -26.75
CA GLY A 524 20.64 -31.66 -25.97
C GLY A 524 21.66 -30.88 -26.78
N ILE A 525 22.47 -30.07 -26.10
CA ILE A 525 23.64 -29.34 -26.61
C ILE A 525 24.71 -29.33 -25.48
N PRO A 526 26.03 -29.40 -25.78
CA PRO A 526 26.97 -30.27 -25.08
C PRO A 526 27.91 -29.61 -24.04
N ASN A 527 28.62 -30.51 -23.35
CA ASN A 527 29.60 -30.34 -22.27
C ASN A 527 30.88 -29.58 -22.71
N PRO A 528 31.32 -28.51 -22.02
CA PRO A 528 32.46 -27.69 -22.42
C PRO A 528 33.78 -28.08 -21.71
N PHE A 529 34.12 -29.37 -21.72
CA PHE A 529 35.48 -29.83 -21.40
C PHE A 529 35.93 -30.87 -22.45
N LYS A 530 36.40 -30.35 -23.58
CA LYS A 530 37.40 -30.94 -24.48
C LYS A 530 38.03 -29.83 -25.32
#